data_AF-V4HHZ0-F1
#
_entry.id   AF-V4HHZ0-F1
#
_cell.length_a   1.000
_cell.length_b   1.000
_cell.length_c   1.000
_cell.angle_alpha   90.00
_cell.angle_beta   90.00
_cell.angle_gamma   90.00
#
_symmetry.space_group_name_H-M   'P 1'
#
loop_
_entity.id
_entity.type
_entity.pdbx_description
1 polymer ?
#
loop_
_entity_poly.entity_id
_entity_poly.type
_entity_poly.pdbx_seq_one_letter_code
_entity_poly.pdbx_strand_id
1 'polypeptide(L)'
;MSLAKNIEETIYQTLAEKHSEDVINTINKDESLITTGLLDSMDFITMLMNIENTFDIDIDFEDADPVAFTAINGLVKLLSEQQNA
;
A
#
# COMPACT_ATOMS: atom_id res chain seq x y z
N MET A 1 -1.75 -7.19 -17.15
CA MET A 1 -1.37 -7.30 -15.73
C MET A 1 -2.58 -6.87 -14.90
N SER A 2 -2.84 -7.52 -13.75
CA SER A 2 -3.93 -7.13 -12.84
C SER A 2 -3.55 -5.84 -12.11
N LEU A 3 -4.52 -4.93 -11.85
CA LEU A 3 -4.31 -3.72 -11.07
C LEU A 3 -3.68 -4.04 -9.70
N ALA A 4 -4.16 -5.09 -9.03
CA ALA A 4 -3.63 -5.53 -7.74
C ALA A 4 -2.11 -5.78 -7.79
N LYS A 5 -1.61 -6.37 -8.88
CA LYS A 5 -0.18 -6.64 -9.07
C LYS A 5 0.61 -5.35 -9.26
N ASN A 6 0.07 -4.39 -10.00
CA ASN A 6 0.75 -3.11 -10.22
C ASN A 6 0.81 -2.29 -8.93
N ILE A 7 -0.27 -2.27 -8.14
CA ILE A 7 -0.32 -1.59 -6.84
C ILE A 7 0.69 -2.21 -5.87
N GLU A 8 0.72 -3.54 -5.79
CA GLU A 8 1.69 -4.26 -4.96
C GLU A 8 3.13 -3.90 -5.37
N GLU A 9 3.43 -3.86 -6.68
CA GLU A 9 4.73 -3.43 -7.20
C GLU A 9 5.07 -1.98 -6.80
N THR A 10 4.12 -1.05 -6.85
CA THR A 10 4.33 0.35 -6.41
C THR A 10 4.64 0.46 -4.92
N ILE A 11 3.95 -0.34 -4.09
CA ILE A 11 4.22 -0.40 -2.64
C ILE A 11 5.65 -0.90 -2.41
N TYR A 12 6.04 -1.99 -3.07
CA TYR A 12 7.40 -2.53 -2.97
C TYR A 12 8.48 -1.57 -3.46
N GLN A 13 8.23 -0.82 -4.53
CA GLN A 13 9.16 0.22 -5.01
C GLN A 13 9.34 1.32 -3.95
N THR A 14 8.24 1.80 -3.37
CA THR A 14 8.28 2.82 -2.31
C THR A 14 9.10 2.33 -1.10
N LEU A 15 8.96 1.06 -0.74
CA LEU A 15 9.72 0.45 0.34
C LEU A 15 11.21 0.26 -0.03
N ALA A 16 11.52 -0.10 -1.28
CA ALA A 16 12.88 -0.27 -1.80
C ALA A 16 13.68 1.04 -1.87
N GLU A 17 13.01 2.17 -2.01
CA GLU A 17 13.67 3.49 -1.95
C GLU A 17 14.11 3.86 -0.53
N LYS A 18 13.47 3.27 0.49
CA LYS A 18 13.67 3.66 1.90
C LYS A 18 14.41 2.61 2.72
N HIS A 19 14.34 1.34 2.32
CA HIS A 19 14.87 0.21 3.06
C HIS A 19 15.79 -0.66 2.19
N SER A 20 16.63 -1.44 2.86
CA SER A 20 17.50 -2.41 2.19
C SER A 20 16.71 -3.64 1.73
N GLU A 21 17.20 -4.33 0.70
CA GLU A 21 16.58 -5.53 0.13
C GLU A 21 16.36 -6.65 1.18
N ASP A 22 17.25 -6.76 2.16
CA ASP A 22 17.10 -7.71 3.28
C ASP A 22 15.84 -7.45 4.11
N VAL A 23 15.50 -6.19 4.38
CA VAL A 23 14.28 -5.82 5.11
C VAL A 23 13.06 -6.22 4.28
N ILE A 24 13.08 -5.91 2.98
CA ILE A 24 11.98 -6.16 2.05
C ILE A 24 11.63 -7.64 1.95
N ASN A 25 12.66 -8.50 1.91
CA ASN A 25 12.49 -9.94 1.85
C ASN A 25 11.87 -10.55 3.13
N THR A 26 11.84 -9.79 4.23
CA THR A 26 11.27 -10.24 5.52
C THR A 26 9.91 -9.63 5.85
N ILE A 27 9.36 -8.79 4.97
CA ILE A 27 8.09 -8.10 5.22
C ILE A 27 6.93 -9.09 5.35
N ASN A 28 6.18 -8.94 6.45
CA ASN A 28 4.89 -9.57 6.60
C ASN A 28 3.79 -8.70 5.96
N LYS A 29 3.12 -9.24 4.94
CA LYS A 29 2.09 -8.51 4.17
C LYS A 29 0.80 -8.26 4.94
N ASP A 30 0.59 -8.98 6.04
CA ASP A 30 -0.58 -8.85 6.91
C ASP A 30 -0.34 -7.88 8.09
N GLU A 31 0.90 -7.38 8.24
CA GLU A 31 1.24 -6.39 9.26
C GLU A 31 1.17 -4.97 8.72
N SER A 32 0.82 -4.04 9.60
CA SER A 32 0.72 -2.63 9.25
C SER A 32 2.12 -2.04 9.00
N LEU A 33 2.30 -1.45 7.81
CA LEU A 33 3.51 -0.77 7.38
C LEU A 33 3.91 0.36 8.32
N ILE A 34 2.93 0.98 8.97
CA ILE A 34 3.15 2.08 9.92
C ILE A 34 3.62 1.52 11.26
N THR A 35 2.93 0.50 11.79
CA THR A 35 3.26 -0.05 13.11
C THR A 35 4.60 -0.78 13.15
N THR A 36 4.99 -1.38 12.03
CA THR A 36 6.29 -2.04 11.85
C THR A 36 7.44 -1.04 11.68
N GLY A 37 7.12 0.24 11.47
CA GLY A 37 8.11 1.29 11.22
C GLY A 37 8.69 1.27 9.81
N LEU A 38 8.09 0.51 8.88
CA LEU A 38 8.49 0.49 7.47
C LEU A 38 8.12 1.80 6.77
N LEU A 39 7.01 2.42 7.14
CA LEU A 39 6.64 3.76 6.69
C LEU A 39 6.26 4.58 7.91
N ASP A 40 6.57 5.88 7.89
CA ASP A 40 5.88 6.80 8.77
C ASP A 40 4.50 7.16 8.18
N SER A 41 3.67 7.85 8.96
CA SER A 41 2.33 8.23 8.52
C SER A 41 2.34 9.17 7.30
N MET A 42 3.36 10.01 7.13
CA MET A 42 3.44 10.95 6.02
C MET A 42 3.89 10.25 4.73
N ASP A 43 4.83 9.32 4.83
CA ASP A 43 5.28 8.47 3.75
C ASP A 43 4.14 7.57 3.26
N PHE A 44 3.35 7.02 4.19
CA PHE A 44 2.17 6.24 3.84
C PHE A 44 1.16 7.09 3.05
N ILE A 45 0.82 8.29 3.51
CA ILE A 45 -0.09 9.20 2.78
C ILE A 45 0.49 9.58 1.41
N THR A 46 1.80 9.83 1.32
CA THR A 46 2.47 10.14 0.05
C THR A 46 2.39 8.97 -0.93
N MET A 47 2.57 7.74 -0.44
CA MET A 47 2.42 6.53 -1.23
C MET A 47 0.99 6.38 -1.77
N LEU A 48 -0.02 6.62 -0.92
CA LEU A 48 -1.43 6.57 -1.32
C LEU A 48 -1.75 7.57 -2.44
N MET A 49 -1.35 8.84 -2.27
CA MET A 49 -1.53 9.86 -3.31
C MET A 49 -0.81 9.49 -4.61
N ASN A 50 0.37 8.87 -4.54
CA ASN A 50 1.08 8.43 -5.74
C ASN A 50 0.32 7.30 -6.46
N ILE A 51 -0.25 6.36 -5.70
CA ILE A 51 -1.09 5.28 -6.23
C ILE A 51 -2.35 5.86 -6.88
N GLU A 52 -3.07 6.76 -6.22
CA GLU A 52 -4.24 7.45 -6.79
C GLU A 52 -3.94 8.09 -8.14
N ASN A 53 -2.90 8.92 -8.19
CA ASN A 53 -2.51 9.63 -9.40
C ASN A 53 -1.99 8.68 -10.50
N THR A 54 -1.31 7.59 -10.13
CA THR A 54 -0.72 6.64 -11.10
C THR A 54 -1.78 5.77 -11.75
N PHE A 55 -2.80 5.37 -10.98
CA PHE A 55 -3.84 4.46 -11.44
C PHE A 55 -5.17 5.14 -11.77
N ASP A 56 -5.25 6.46 -11.57
CA ASP A 56 -6.48 7.26 -11.74
C ASP A 56 -7.64 6.68 -10.92
N ILE A 57 -7.36 6.32 -9.67
CA ILE A 57 -8.32 5.79 -8.70
C ILE A 57 -8.57 6.84 -7.60
N ASP A 58 -9.77 6.80 -7.02
CA ASP A 58 -10.14 7.60 -5.85
C ASP A 58 -10.20 6.65 -4.65
N ILE A 59 -9.35 6.85 -3.64
CA ILE A 59 -9.29 5.94 -2.49
C ILE A 59 -10.28 6.41 -1.43
N ASP A 60 -11.37 5.66 -1.31
CA ASP A 60 -12.32 5.85 -0.21
C ASP A 60 -11.90 5.06 1.04
N PHE A 61 -11.74 5.77 2.14
CA PHE A 61 -11.42 5.22 3.46
C PHE A 61 -12.59 5.32 4.45
N GLU A 62 -13.75 5.85 4.06
CA GLU A 62 -14.87 6.15 4.98
C GLU A 62 -15.30 4.92 5.80
N ASP A 63 -15.38 3.76 5.15
CA ASP A 63 -15.73 2.47 5.78
C ASP A 63 -14.52 1.53 5.96
N ALA A 64 -13.30 1.98 5.67
CA ALA A 64 -12.12 1.14 5.69
C ALA A 64 -11.53 1.02 7.11
N ASP A 65 -11.26 -0.20 7.56
CA ASP A 65 -10.55 -0.43 8.84
C ASP A 65 -9.09 0.01 8.72
N PRO A 66 -8.62 0.98 9.53
CA PRO A 66 -7.22 1.42 9.56
C PRO A 66 -6.20 0.32 9.75
N VAL A 67 -6.54 -0.73 10.52
CA VAL A 67 -5.65 -1.87 10.69
C VAL A 67 -5.53 -2.67 9.40
N ALA A 68 -6.63 -2.80 8.66
CA ALA A 68 -6.64 -3.54 7.40
C ALA A 68 -5.93 -2.75 6.28
N PHE A 69 -6.27 -1.48 6.05
CA PHE A 69 -5.72 -0.74 4.91
C PHE A 69 -4.27 -0.28 5.10
N THR A 70 -3.73 -0.35 6.32
CA THR A 70 -2.31 -0.05 6.55
C THR A 70 -1.38 -1.26 6.34
N ALA A 71 -1.94 -2.46 6.11
CA ALA A 71 -1.20 -3.65 5.71
C ALA A 71 -1.20 -3.81 4.18
N ILE A 72 -0.15 -4.42 3.61
CA ILE A 72 -0.01 -4.58 2.14
C ILE A 72 -1.21 -5.32 1.55
N ASN A 73 -1.58 -6.47 2.13
CA ASN A 73 -2.68 -7.28 1.61
C ASN A 73 -4.02 -6.55 1.69
N GLY A 74 -4.27 -5.86 2.80
CA GLY A 74 -5.52 -5.11 2.97
C GLY A 74 -5.60 -3.89 2.06
N LEU A 75 -4.48 -3.17 1.86
CA LEU A 75 -4.41 -2.06 0.92
C LEU A 75 -4.63 -2.53 -0.53
N VAL A 76 -3.89 -3.54 -0.98
CA VAL A 76 -4.05 -4.09 -2.34
C VAL A 76 -5.49 -4.54 -2.58
N LYS A 77 -6.11 -5.18 -1.58
CA LYS A 77 -7.51 -5.60 -1.65
C LYS A 77 -8.44 -4.40 -1.80
N LEU A 78 -8.37 -3.42 -0.88
CA LEU A 78 -9.19 -2.20 -0.88
C LEU A 78 -9.16 -1.53 -2.25
N LEU A 79 -7.96 -1.33 -2.79
CA LEU A 79 -7.76 -0.60 -4.04
C LEU A 79 -8.16 -1.41 -5.28
N SER A 80 -8.05 -2.74 -5.22
CA SER A 80 -8.51 -3.60 -6.32
C SER A 80 -10.03 -3.69 -6.42
N GLU A 81 -10.75 -3.49 -5.31
CA GLU A 81 -12.22 -3.48 -5.28
C GLU A 81 -12.80 -2.18 -5.86
N GLN A 82 -12.11 -1.05 -5.66
CA GLN A 82 -12.46 0.29 -6.17
C GLN A 82 -12.53 0.37 -7.70
N GLN A 83 -11.76 -0.45 -8.43
CA GLN A 83 -11.77 -0.45 -9.91
C GLN A 83 -13.03 -1.12 -10.51
N ASN A 84 -13.75 -1.93 -9.73
CA ASN A 84 -14.94 -2.65 -10.17
C ASN A 84 -16.25 -2.03 -9.65
N ALA A 85 -16.19 -0.89 -8.96
CA ALA A 85 -17.35 -0.18 -8.41
C ALA A 85 -17.95 0.82 -9.41
#